data_AF-A0A4Q3RLZ8-F1
#
_entry.id   AF-A0A4Q3RLZ8-F1
#
_cell.length_a   1.000
_cell.length_b   1.000
_cell.length_c   1.000
_cell.angle_alpha   90.00
_cell.angle_beta   90.00
_cell.angle_gamma   90.00
#
_symmetry.space_group_name_H-M   'P 1'
#
loop_
_entity.id
_entity.type
_entity.pdbx_description
1 polymer ?
#
loop_
_entity_poly.entity_id
_entity_poly.type
_entity_poly.pdbx_seq_one_letter_code
_entity_poly.pdbx_strand_id
1 'polypeptide(L)' 'MERDISDQQDIVLFVNEFYTKVRKDALLSPVFDSKIPEEAWPSHLQRMYAFWNAILFAETGFQGNPMQKHLSLPIE' A
#
# COMPACT_ATOMS: atom_id res chain seq x y z
N MET A 1 22.36 -13.00 2.07
CA MET A 1 21.10 -13.43 2.70
C MET A 1 20.24 -12.19 2.76
N GLU A 2 19.05 -12.21 2.15
CA GLU A 2 18.13 -11.08 2.23
C GLU A 2 17.66 -10.95 3.68
N ARG A 3 17.57 -9.70 4.18
CA ARG A 3 17.08 -9.43 5.53
C ARG A 3 15.57 -9.54 5.52
N ASP A 4 15.01 -10.35 6.41
CA ASP A 4 13.57 -10.48 6.58
C ASP A 4 12.96 -9.23 7.25
N ILE A 5 11.65 -9.03 7.09
CA ILE A 5 10.91 -7.93 7.72
C ILE A 5 10.75 -8.24 9.21
N SER A 6 11.30 -7.37 10.06
CA SER A 6 11.37 -7.61 11.50
C SER A 6 10.59 -6.59 12.34
N ASP A 7 10.30 -5.42 11.79
CA ASP A 7 9.59 -4.36 12.49
C ASP A 7 8.80 -3.41 11.56
N GLN A 8 8.20 -2.38 12.16
CA GLN A 8 7.44 -1.37 11.44
C GLN A 8 8.30 -0.49 10.51
N GLN A 9 9.57 -0.26 10.84
CA GLN A 9 10.47 0.56 10.02
C GLN A 9 10.78 -0.17 8.71
N ASP A 10 10.93 -1.50 8.78
CA ASP A 10 11.06 -2.37 7.61
C ASP A 10 9.81 -2.32 6.73
N ILE A 11 8.60 -2.31 7.32
CA ILE A 11 7.34 -2.13 6.58
C ILE A 11 7.31 -0.77 5.88
N VAL A 12 7.68 0.31 6.56
CA VAL A 12 7.67 1.65 5.97
C VAL A 12 8.59 1.71 4.76
N LEU A 13 9.79 1.15 4.87
CA LEU A 13 10.73 1.06 3.75
C LEU A 13 10.13 0.24 2.59
N PHE A 14 9.66 -0.97 2.88
CA PHE A 14 9.06 -1.88 1.89
C PHE A 14 7.90 -1.22 1.13
N VAL A 15 6.95 -0.63 1.86
CA VAL A 15 5.76 -0.01 1.27
C VAL A 15 6.14 1.22 0.43
N ASN A 16 7.08 2.04 0.89
CA ASN A 16 7.54 3.21 0.11
C ASN A 16 8.24 2.80 -1.18
N GLU A 17 9.13 1.81 -1.13
CA GLU A 17 9.82 1.31 -2.32
C GLU A 17 8.84 0.66 -3.30
N PHE A 18 7.88 -0.12 -2.78
CA PHE A 18 6.83 -0.72 -3.59
C PHE A 18 6.01 0.35 -4.33
N TYR A 19 5.48 1.36 -3.63
CA TYR A 19 4.68 2.40 -4.27
C TYR A 19 5.50 3.33 -5.16
N THR A 20 6.80 3.51 -4.89
CA THR A 20 7.70 4.18 -5.83
C THR A 20 7.78 3.45 -7.17
N LYS A 21 7.77 2.11 -7.17
CA LYS A 21 7.74 1.30 -8.39
C LYS A 21 6.36 1.34 -9.05
N VAL A 22 5.28 1.17 -8.29
CA VAL A 22 3.90 1.22 -8.79
C VAL A 22 3.62 2.54 -9.52
N ARG A 23 4.03 3.67 -8.94
CA ARG A 23 3.82 5.01 -9.55
C ARG A 23 4.60 5.23 -10.84
N LYS A 24 5.63 4.43 -11.11
CA LYS A 24 6.45 4.50 -12.34
C LYS A 24 6.09 3.43 -13.36
N ASP A 25 5.25 2.47 -12.98
CA ASP A 25 4.86 1.36 -13.83
C ASP A 25 3.77 1.79 -14.80
N ALA A 26 3.98 1.57 -16.10
CA ALA A 26 3.07 2.06 -17.14
C ALA A 26 1.69 1.40 -17.12
N LEU A 27 1.57 0.19 -16.57
CA LEU A 27 0.30 -0.53 -16.46
C LEU A 27 -0.43 -0.13 -15.18
N LEU A 28 0.28 -0.03 -14.06
CA LEU A 28 -0.32 0.20 -12.76
C LEU A 28 -0.55 1.69 -12.46
N SER A 29 0.36 2.58 -12.85
CA SER A 29 0.27 4.00 -12.48
C SER A 29 -1.06 4.64 -12.87
N PRO A 30 -1.65 4.41 -14.08
CA PRO A 30 -2.92 5.02 -14.44
C PRO A 30 -4.08 4.60 -13.53
N VAL A 31 -4.07 3.35 -13.03
CA VAL A 31 -5.10 2.84 -12.12
C VAL A 31 -5.04 3.60 -10.79
N PHE A 32 -3.84 3.74 -10.22
CA PHE A 32 -3.65 4.44 -8.95
C PHE A 32 -3.88 5.95 -9.08
N ASP A 33 -3.35 6.58 -10.13
CA ASP A 33 -3.52 8.01 -10.38
C ASP A 33 -5.00 8.38 -10.58
N SER A 34 -5.82 7.48 -11.13
CA SER A 34 -7.27 7.69 -11.27
C SER A 34 -8.04 7.64 -9.93
N LYS A 35 -7.46 7.06 -8.87
CA LYS A 35 -8.13 6.84 -7.57
C LYS A 35 -7.48 7.57 -6.40
N ILE A 36 -6.22 7.94 -6.51
CA ILE A 36 -5.42 8.54 -5.44
C ILE A 36 -4.81 9.84 -5.97
N PRO A 37 -5.45 11.00 -5.70
CA PRO A 37 -4.89 12.31 -6.00
C PRO A 37 -3.51 12.51 -5.34
N GLU A 38 -2.69 13.42 -5.88
CA GLU A 38 -1.32 13.63 -5.41
C GLU A 38 -1.26 13.91 -3.90
N GLU A 39 -2.17 14.76 -3.42
CA GLU A 39 -2.31 15.15 -2.02
C GLU A 39 -2.78 14.02 -1.09
N ALA A 40 -3.36 12.95 -1.63
CA ALA A 40 -3.89 11.83 -0.87
C ALA A 40 -2.84 10.71 -0.65
N TRP A 41 -1.71 10.73 -1.36
CA TRP A 41 -0.67 9.71 -1.23
C TRP A 41 -0.12 9.53 0.19
N PRO A 42 0.17 10.60 0.96
CA PRO A 42 0.62 10.43 2.34
C PRO A 42 -0.36 9.61 3.19
N SER A 43 -1.67 9.84 3.02
CA SER A 43 -2.72 9.10 3.73
C SER A 43 -2.82 7.65 3.25
N HIS A 44 -2.71 7.43 1.93
CA HIS A 44 -2.68 6.08 1.37
C HIS A 44 -1.51 5.25 1.91
N LEU A 45 -0.31 5.82 1.92
CA LEU A 45 0.88 5.16 2.44
C LEU A 45 0.74 4.83 3.93
N GLN A 46 0.25 5.75 4.76
CA GLN A 46 -0.03 5.49 6.17
C GLN A 46 -0.99 4.31 6.37
N ARG A 47 -2.06 4.26 5.56
CA ARG A 47 -3.01 3.13 5.58
C ARG A 47 -2.34 1.81 5.19
N MET A 48 -1.41 1.82 4.26
CA MET A 48 -0.67 0.64 3.81
C MET A 48 0.36 0.16 4.83
N TYR A 49 1.02 1.07 5.56
CA TYR A 49 1.85 0.68 6.70
C TYR A 49 1.01 -0.02 7.77
N ALA A 50 -0.15 0.56 8.12
CA ALA A 50 -1.06 -0.04 9.10
C ALA A 50 -1.57 -1.41 8.64
N PHE A 51 -1.90 -1.55 7.35
CA PHE A 51 -2.34 -2.82 6.76
C PHE A 51 -1.27 -3.91 6.93
N TRP A 52 -0.04 -3.66 6.49
CA TRP A 52 1.03 -4.66 6.59
C TRP A 52 1.45 -4.93 8.02
N ASN A 53 1.40 -3.94 8.91
CA ASN A 53 1.68 -4.14 10.34
C ASN A 53 0.65 -5.09 10.97
N ALA A 54 -0.63 -4.94 10.60
CA ALA A 54 -1.68 -5.84 11.04
C ALA A 54 -1.52 -7.26 10.49
N ILE A 55 -1.12 -7.41 9.23
CA ILE A 55 -0.95 -8.74 8.59
C ILE A 55 0.28 -9.48 9.10
N LEU A 56 1.42 -8.80 9.25
CA LEU A 56 2.69 -9.42 9.60
C LEU A 56 2.88 -9.58 11.11
N PHE A 57 2.40 -8.62 11.90
CA PHE A 57 2.68 -8.55 13.33
C PHE A 57 1.42 -8.62 14.20
N ALA A 58 0.23 -8.82 13.61
CA ALA A 58 -1.06 -8.83 14.32
C ALA A 58 -1.35 -7.53 15.09
N GLU A 59 -0.73 -6.43 14.67
CA GLU A 59 -0.88 -5.12 15.30
C GLU A 59 -2.24 -4.49 14.97
N THR A 60 -2.74 -3.70 15.91
CA THR A 60 -3.97 -2.92 15.68
C THR A 60 -3.67 -1.68 14.83
N GLY A 61 -4.65 -1.20 14.07
CA GLY A 61 -4.54 0.10 13.37
C GLY A 61 -5.08 0.11 11.94
N PHE A 62 -5.16 -1.05 11.26
CA PHE A 62 -5.87 -1.14 10.00
C PHE A 62 -7.36 -1.40 10.22
N GLN A 63 -8.21 -0.60 9.56
CA GLN A 63 -9.66 -0.78 9.56
C GLN A 63 -10.24 -0.70 8.14
N GLY A 64 -11.19 -1.59 7.86
CA GLY A 64 -11.94 -1.65 6.61
C GLY A 64 -11.84 -3.00 5.92
N ASN A 65 -12.53 -3.14 4.79
CA ASN A 65 -12.52 -4.33 3.95
C ASN A 65 -11.69 -4.06 2.68
N PRO A 66 -10.45 -4.58 2.58
CA PRO A 66 -9.61 -4.38 1.41
C PRO A 66 -10.30 -4.86 0.14
N MET A 67 -10.83 -6.09 0.13
CA MET A 67 -11.43 -6.68 -1.08
C MET A 67 -12.54 -5.81 -1.65
N GLN A 68 -13.42 -5.28 -0.80
CA GLN A 68 -14.50 -4.40 -1.25
C GLN A 68 -14.01 -3.16 -1.99
N LYS A 69 -12.83 -2.61 -1.62
CA LYS A 69 -12.24 -1.44 -2.29
C LYS A 69 -11.69 -1.75 -3.69
N HIS A 70 -11.30 -3.00 -3.92
CA HIS A 70 -10.72 -3.42 -5.21
C HIS A 70 -11.78 -3.99 -6.15
N LEU A 71 -12.84 -4.64 -5.63
CA LEU A 71 -13.93 -5.20 -6.44
C LEU A 71 -14.69 -4.16 -7.28
N SER A 72 -14.70 -2.89 -6.86
CA SER A 72 -15.35 -1.80 -7.62
C SER A 72 -14.44 -1.18 -8.68
N LEU A 73 -13.20 -1.66 -8.84
CA LEU A 73 -12.31 -1.17 -9.89
C LEU A 73 -12.65 -1.89 -11.20
N PRO A 74 -12.73 -1.17 -12.32
CA PRO A 74 -12.95 -1.79 -13.62
C PRO A 74 -11.75 -2.67 -13.97
N ILE A 75 -12.02 -3.84 -14.56
CA ILE A 75 -11.04 -4.63 -15.29
C ILE A 75 -11.40 -4.43 -16.76
N GLU A 76 -10.53 -3.75 -17.50
CA GLU A 76 -10.62 -3.65 -18.97
C GLU A 76 -9.77 -4.73 -19.63
#